data_AF-A0A414NEY6-F1
#
_entry.id   AF-A0A414NEY6-F1
#
_cell.length_a   1.000
_cell.length_b   1.000
_cell.length_c   1.000
_cell.angle_alpha   90.00
_cell.angle_beta   90.00
_cell.angle_gamma   90.00
#
_symmetry.space_group_name_H-M   'P 1'
#
loop_
_entity.id
_entity.type
_entity.pdbx_description
1 polymer ?
#
loop_
_entity_poly.entity_id
_entity_poly.type
_entity_poly.pdbx_seq_one_letter_code
_entity_poly.pdbx_strand_id
1 'polypeptide(L)'
;MRNRTVSVRSFFMPRCGNTRSDYEMGFLSNLFGGKTSEVEQPATEDGRTAEASPQATPVATVLCPVSGTVMDISEVNDPVFAGKAMGDGIAIVPSEGVLVAPISGTVEALFPTGHALAIKDEAGMGVMLHIGIDTVDMKGDGFIARIAQGDRVEAGQILVEFDREKIAAAGFEDTTMMVVTELGSDLSLAKCPAGAVARGDVVLSLIR
;
A
#
# COMPACT_ATOMS: atom_id res chain seq x y z
N MET A 1 -48.92 -13.75 -52.04
CA MET A 1 -48.61 -15.19 -52.20
C MET A 1 -47.39 -15.52 -51.35
N ARG A 2 -47.53 -16.50 -50.44
CA ARG A 2 -46.53 -17.32 -49.71
C ARG A 2 -45.58 -16.59 -48.74
N ASN A 3 -45.89 -16.59 -47.43
CA ASN A 3 -45.56 -17.59 -46.39
C ASN A 3 -44.06 -17.84 -46.17
N ARG A 4 -43.57 -17.52 -44.97
CA ARG A 4 -42.98 -18.50 -44.04
C ARG A 4 -43.14 -18.06 -42.59
N THR A 5 -43.56 -19.03 -41.80
CA THR A 5 -43.89 -19.07 -40.38
C THR A 5 -42.67 -19.53 -39.60
N VAL A 6 -42.38 -18.96 -38.42
CA VAL A 6 -41.93 -19.73 -37.26
C VAL A 6 -42.45 -19.05 -35.99
N SER A 7 -43.19 -19.84 -35.22
CA SER A 7 -43.75 -19.59 -33.90
C SER A 7 -42.74 -20.01 -32.83
N VAL A 8 -42.62 -19.29 -31.70
CA VAL A 8 -42.59 -19.93 -30.36
C VAL A 8 -43.14 -18.98 -29.28
N ARG A 9 -44.38 -19.28 -28.87
CA ARG A 9 -45.03 -19.23 -27.55
C ARG A 9 -44.48 -18.34 -26.43
N SER A 10 -45.29 -17.35 -26.04
CA SER A 10 -45.45 -16.87 -24.67
C SER A 10 -45.93 -17.97 -23.73
N PHE A 11 -45.38 -18.00 -22.51
CA PHE A 11 -45.89 -18.82 -21.40
C PHE A 11 -46.35 -17.92 -20.25
N PHE A 12 -47.43 -18.35 -19.63
CA PHE A 12 -48.28 -17.68 -18.65
C PHE A 12 -47.85 -18.08 -17.22
N MET A 13 -48.14 -17.20 -16.25
CA MET A 13 -48.00 -17.24 -14.76
C MET A 13 -48.38 -18.57 -14.05
N PRO A 14 -48.23 -18.81 -12.70
CA PRO A 14 -48.14 -17.86 -11.55
C PRO A 14 -47.32 -18.27 -10.27
N ARG A 15 -47.32 -17.35 -9.28
CA ARG A 15 -47.41 -17.52 -7.80
C ARG A 15 -46.19 -17.89 -6.92
N CYS A 16 -46.09 -17.12 -5.82
CA CYS A 16 -45.59 -17.39 -4.45
C CYS A 16 -44.49 -18.44 -4.20
N GLY A 17 -43.42 -17.99 -3.56
CA GLY A 17 -42.50 -18.84 -2.80
C GLY A 17 -41.54 -18.00 -1.97
N ASN A 18 -41.94 -17.70 -0.74
CA ASN A 18 -41.12 -17.12 0.32
C ASN A 18 -40.35 -18.24 1.01
N THR A 19 -39.02 -18.23 0.98
CA THR A 19 -38.20 -18.99 1.94
C THR A 19 -36.93 -18.20 2.25
N ARG A 20 -37.03 -17.41 3.33
CA ARG A 20 -35.91 -17.01 4.17
C ARG A 20 -35.29 -18.28 4.75
N SER A 21 -33.97 -18.40 4.68
CA SER A 21 -33.21 -19.44 5.37
C SER A 21 -33.22 -19.15 6.88
N ASP A 22 -34.14 -19.80 7.57
CA ASP A 22 -34.03 -20.47 8.86
C ASP A 22 -32.79 -20.11 9.71
N TYR A 23 -33.01 -19.21 10.67
CA TYR A 23 -32.27 -19.18 11.94
C TYR A 23 -33.35 -19.27 13.03
N GLU A 24 -33.67 -20.50 13.42
CA GLU A 24 -34.63 -20.80 14.46
C GLU A 24 -34.07 -20.40 15.83
N MET A 25 -34.87 -19.60 16.53
CA MET A 25 -34.67 -19.13 17.88
C MET A 25 -35.02 -20.24 18.87
N GLY A 26 -34.07 -20.65 19.69
CA GLY A 26 -34.28 -21.51 20.86
C GLY A 26 -34.10 -20.75 22.18
N PHE A 27 -34.87 -19.68 22.38
CA PHE A 27 -35.03 -19.03 23.69
C PHE A 27 -36.31 -19.56 24.33
N LEU A 28 -36.21 -20.30 25.43
CA LEU A 28 -37.16 -20.39 26.56
C LEU A 28 -36.83 -21.61 27.44
N SER A 29 -36.29 -21.38 28.64
CA SER A 29 -36.88 -21.87 29.92
C SER A 29 -35.89 -21.66 31.08
N ASN A 30 -36.19 -20.69 31.95
CA ASN A 30 -35.72 -20.68 33.34
C ASN A 30 -36.82 -21.31 34.20
N LEU A 31 -36.57 -22.43 34.87
CA LEU A 31 -37.38 -22.89 36.00
C LEU A 31 -36.70 -24.01 36.83
N PHE A 32 -36.63 -23.77 38.15
CA PHE A 32 -36.44 -24.70 39.28
C PHE A 32 -35.08 -25.32 39.62
N GLY A 33 -34.64 -25.03 40.86
CA GLY A 33 -34.38 -26.10 41.84
C GLY A 33 -32.91 -26.47 42.07
N GLY A 34 -32.35 -26.04 43.19
CA GLY A 34 -30.93 -26.24 43.52
C GLY A 34 -30.52 -27.64 43.98
N LYS A 35 -29.20 -27.89 43.95
CA LYS A 35 -28.36 -28.47 45.01
C LYS A 35 -26.91 -28.63 44.52
N THR A 36 -25.98 -28.13 45.32
CA THR A 36 -24.60 -28.59 45.59
C THR A 36 -23.92 -29.57 44.63
N SER A 37 -22.75 -29.21 44.09
CA SER A 37 -21.46 -29.87 44.40
C SER A 37 -20.32 -29.35 43.51
N GLU A 38 -19.20 -29.02 44.17
CA GLU A 38 -17.85 -28.74 43.69
C GLU A 38 -17.37 -29.61 42.50
N VAL A 39 -16.80 -29.00 41.45
CA VAL A 39 -15.71 -29.57 40.65
C VAL A 39 -14.79 -28.44 40.18
N GLU A 40 -13.62 -28.40 40.79
CA GLU A 40 -12.39 -27.76 40.35
C GLU A 40 -11.85 -28.43 39.08
N GLN A 41 -11.46 -27.64 38.06
CA GLN A 41 -10.35 -27.94 37.16
C GLN A 41 -9.91 -26.70 36.36
N PRO A 42 -8.62 -26.64 35.95
CA PRO A 42 -7.82 -25.42 35.87
C PRO A 42 -7.82 -24.74 34.51
N ALA A 43 -7.29 -23.52 34.54
CA ALA A 43 -6.81 -22.79 33.38
C ALA A 43 -5.66 -23.56 32.68
N THR A 44 -5.75 -23.64 31.35
CA THR A 44 -4.57 -23.73 30.49
C THR A 44 -4.64 -22.58 29.51
N GLU A 45 -3.99 -21.49 29.88
CA GLU A 45 -3.56 -20.43 28.97
C GLU A 45 -2.43 -21.01 28.13
N ASP A 46 -2.66 -21.17 26.82
CA ASP A 46 -1.60 -21.48 25.87
C ASP A 46 -0.86 -20.17 25.58
N GLY A 47 0.12 -19.89 26.43
CA GLY A 47 1.06 -18.80 26.30
C GLY A 47 1.96 -19.02 25.09
N ARG A 48 1.59 -18.43 23.95
CA ARG A 48 2.53 -18.17 22.87
C ARG A 48 3.08 -16.76 23.02
N THR A 49 4.00 -16.61 23.97
CA THR A 49 4.87 -15.45 24.05
C THR A 49 5.70 -15.44 22.77
N ALA A 50 5.33 -14.56 21.84
CA ALA A 50 6.22 -14.20 20.74
C ALA A 50 7.40 -13.46 21.36
N GLU A 51 8.54 -14.12 21.41
CA GLU A 51 9.81 -13.53 21.81
C GLU A 51 10.14 -12.39 20.83
N ALA A 52 9.89 -11.17 21.28
CA ALA A 52 10.38 -9.97 20.60
C ALA A 52 11.90 -9.98 20.71
N SER A 53 12.55 -10.25 19.58
CA SER A 53 13.98 -9.98 19.37
C SER A 53 14.29 -8.55 19.80
N PRO A 54 15.44 -8.25 20.44
CA PRO A 54 15.81 -6.89 20.82
C PRO A 54 15.99 -6.05 19.55
N GLN A 55 14.91 -5.39 19.11
CA GLN A 55 14.97 -4.50 17.96
C GLN A 55 15.67 -3.22 18.39
N ALA A 56 16.77 -2.90 17.70
CA ALA A 56 17.43 -1.61 17.82
C ALA A 56 16.38 -0.50 17.63
N THR A 57 16.34 0.46 18.56
CA THR A 57 15.43 1.60 18.44
C THR A 57 15.76 2.37 17.16
N PRO A 58 14.78 2.58 16.24
CA PRO A 58 15.04 3.29 15.01
C PRO A 58 15.45 4.75 15.29
N VAL A 59 16.49 5.20 14.60
CA VAL A 59 17.01 6.58 14.66
C VAL A 59 16.10 7.53 13.88
N ALA A 60 15.56 7.04 12.76
CA ALA A 60 14.59 7.73 11.93
C ALA A 60 13.72 6.71 11.17
N THR A 61 12.57 7.16 10.68
CA THR A 61 11.62 6.35 9.91
C THR A 61 11.22 7.05 8.63
N VAL A 62 11.03 6.28 7.57
CA VAL A 62 10.53 6.76 6.27
C VAL A 62 9.15 6.17 6.06
N LEU A 63 8.19 7.04 5.76
CA LEU A 63 6.79 6.66 5.59
C LEU A 63 6.50 6.21 4.17
N CYS A 64 5.43 5.43 4.02
CA CYS A 64 4.96 4.95 2.73
C CYS A 64 4.43 6.13 1.90
N PRO A 65 4.99 6.40 0.71
CA PRO A 65 4.61 7.55 -0.11
C PRO A 65 3.33 7.30 -0.93
N VAL A 66 2.90 6.05 -1.10
CA VAL A 66 1.70 5.68 -1.86
C VAL A 66 1.12 4.37 -1.32
N SER A 67 -0.21 4.27 -1.21
CA SER A 67 -0.85 3.01 -0.80
C SER A 67 -0.72 1.97 -1.90
N GLY A 68 -0.50 0.70 -1.55
CA GLY A 68 -0.26 -0.34 -2.56
C GLY A 68 0.35 -1.60 -1.98
N THR A 69 1.09 -2.32 -2.82
CA THR A 69 1.84 -3.52 -2.44
C THR A 69 3.34 -3.23 -2.51
N VAL A 70 4.03 -3.32 -1.38
CA VAL A 70 5.48 -3.14 -1.29
C VAL A 70 6.24 -4.40 -1.65
N MET A 71 7.36 -4.23 -2.33
CA MET A 71 8.36 -5.25 -2.69
C MET A 71 9.78 -4.70 -2.51
N ASP A 72 10.78 -5.59 -2.49
CA ASP A 72 12.17 -5.14 -2.46
C ASP A 72 12.52 -4.46 -3.80
N ILE A 73 13.33 -3.42 -3.75
CA ILE A 73 13.80 -2.73 -4.95
C ILE A 73 14.55 -3.66 -5.91
N SER A 74 15.16 -4.75 -5.42
CA SER A 74 15.82 -5.77 -6.25
C SER A 74 14.87 -6.58 -7.13
N GLU A 75 13.56 -6.54 -6.86
CA GLU A 75 12.52 -7.27 -7.61
C GLU A 75 11.92 -6.44 -8.76
N VAL A 76 12.31 -5.17 -8.89
CA VAL A 76 11.83 -4.26 -9.94
C VAL A 76 12.34 -4.70 -11.32
N ASN A 77 11.50 -4.57 -12.34
CA ASN A 77 11.81 -4.89 -13.74
C ASN A 77 12.72 -3.84 -14.43
N ASP A 78 13.61 -3.19 -13.68
CA ASP A 78 14.55 -2.20 -14.19
C ASP A 78 15.94 -2.44 -13.56
N PRO A 79 17.00 -2.66 -14.36
CA PRO A 79 18.31 -3.03 -13.85
C PRO A 79 19.02 -1.89 -13.09
N VAL A 80 18.66 -0.63 -13.32
CA VAL A 80 19.25 0.52 -12.61
C VAL A 80 18.75 0.54 -11.17
N PHE A 81 17.44 0.33 -10.98
CA PHE A 81 16.84 0.25 -9.64
C PHE A 81 17.14 -1.07 -8.95
N ALA A 82 16.99 -2.20 -9.64
CA ALA A 82 17.25 -3.52 -9.07
C ALA A 82 18.72 -3.72 -8.68
N GLY A 83 19.64 -3.09 -9.43
CA GLY A 83 21.06 -3.06 -9.14
C GLY A 83 21.46 -2.13 -7.99
N LYS A 84 20.52 -1.37 -7.40
CA LYS A 84 20.76 -0.40 -6.31
C LYS A 84 21.83 0.65 -6.64
N ALA A 85 21.99 0.99 -7.92
CA ALA A 85 23.06 1.87 -8.37
C ALA A 85 22.95 3.29 -7.80
N MET A 86 21.73 3.73 -7.50
CA MET A 86 21.43 5.06 -6.94
C MET A 86 21.18 5.04 -5.42
N GLY A 87 21.21 3.86 -4.79
CA GLY A 87 20.88 3.67 -3.38
C GLY A 87 20.02 2.43 -3.12
N ASP A 88 19.82 2.10 -1.85
CA ASP A 88 18.90 1.04 -1.42
C ASP A 88 17.52 1.61 -1.09
N GLY A 89 16.49 0.77 -1.13
CA GLY A 89 15.12 1.20 -0.89
C GLY A 89 14.11 0.11 -1.14
N ILE A 90 12.90 0.53 -1.52
CA ILE A 90 11.77 -0.35 -1.82
C ILE A 90 11.05 0.13 -3.09
N ALA A 91 10.22 -0.74 -3.63
CA ALA A 91 9.27 -0.39 -4.68
C ALA A 91 7.86 -0.72 -4.23
N ILE A 92 6.89 0.04 -4.74
CA ILE A 92 5.48 -0.10 -4.38
C ILE A 92 4.67 -0.14 -5.68
N VAL A 93 3.90 -1.20 -5.88
CA VAL A 93 2.86 -1.21 -6.92
C VAL A 93 1.65 -0.46 -6.35
N PRO A 94 1.36 0.75 -6.83
CA PRO A 94 0.36 1.60 -6.21
C PRO A 94 -1.05 1.04 -6.39
N SER A 95 -1.95 1.35 -5.46
CA SER A 95 -3.40 1.12 -5.60
C SER A 95 -4.15 2.40 -5.94
N GLU A 96 -3.55 3.57 -5.70
CA GLU A 96 -4.10 4.90 -5.95
C GLU A 96 -3.09 5.85 -6.61
N GLY A 97 -3.57 6.88 -7.28
CA GLY A 97 -2.76 7.85 -8.03
C GLY A 97 -2.30 9.06 -7.23
N VAL A 98 -1.90 8.88 -5.97
CA VAL A 98 -1.48 9.99 -5.09
C VAL A 98 -0.16 9.65 -4.41
N LEU A 99 0.86 10.46 -4.69
CA LEU A 99 2.17 10.40 -4.05
C LEU A 99 2.27 11.47 -2.95
N VAL A 100 2.62 11.05 -1.74
CA VAL A 100 2.85 11.94 -0.59
C VAL A 100 4.31 11.91 -0.14
N ALA A 101 4.71 12.93 0.62
CA ALA A 101 6.05 13.03 1.16
C ALA A 101 6.32 11.93 2.19
N PRO A 102 7.35 11.09 2.00
CA PRO A 102 7.70 10.04 2.94
C PRO A 102 8.45 10.57 4.17
N ILE A 103 9.01 11.78 4.08
CA ILE A 103 9.76 12.50 5.11
C ILE A 103 9.45 13.99 5.03
N SER A 104 9.63 14.73 6.13
CA SER A 104 9.67 16.18 6.11
C SER A 104 11.04 16.67 5.65
N GLY A 105 11.10 17.70 4.82
CA GLY A 105 12.36 18.18 4.26
C GLY A 105 12.20 19.24 3.17
N THR A 106 13.27 19.44 2.42
CA THR A 106 13.29 20.35 1.25
C THR A 106 13.29 19.53 -0.04
N VAL A 107 12.47 19.93 -1.01
CA VAL A 107 12.48 19.34 -2.36
C VAL A 107 13.75 19.80 -3.07
N GLU A 108 14.77 18.95 -3.13
CA GLU A 108 16.05 19.28 -3.76
C GLU A 108 15.96 19.26 -5.28
N ALA A 109 15.13 18.37 -5.83
CA ALA A 109 14.92 18.22 -7.26
C ALA A 109 13.47 17.85 -7.54
N LEU A 110 12.91 18.45 -8.59
CA LEU A 110 11.66 18.04 -9.22
C LEU A 110 11.92 17.96 -10.72
N PHE A 111 11.70 16.78 -11.31
CA PHE A 111 11.94 16.60 -12.73
C PHE A 111 10.84 17.34 -13.54
N PRO A 112 11.16 17.95 -14.70
CA PRO A 112 10.21 18.78 -15.44
C PRO A 112 8.90 18.08 -15.84
N THR A 113 8.93 16.76 -16.00
CA THR A 113 7.77 15.93 -16.33
C THR A 113 6.97 15.47 -15.11
N GLY A 114 7.40 15.80 -13.88
CA GLY A 114 6.65 15.50 -12.65
C GLY A 114 6.66 14.04 -12.18
N HIS A 115 7.23 13.11 -12.96
CA HIS A 115 7.31 11.69 -12.62
C HIS A 115 8.28 11.36 -11.48
N ALA A 116 9.27 12.22 -11.20
CA ALA A 116 10.31 11.96 -10.22
C ALA A 116 10.68 13.22 -9.44
N LEU A 117 11.10 13.03 -8.19
CA LEU A 117 11.56 14.09 -7.31
C LEU A 117 12.52 13.55 -6.22
N ALA A 118 13.23 14.45 -5.55
CA ALA A 118 14.07 14.12 -4.40
C ALA A 118 13.80 15.09 -3.24
N ILE A 119 13.75 14.55 -2.03
CA ILE A 119 13.57 15.29 -0.78
C ILE A 119 14.77 15.02 0.11
N LYS A 120 15.30 16.07 0.75
CA LYS A 120 16.33 15.96 1.76
C LYS A 120 15.87 16.52 3.09
N ASP A 121 16.07 15.75 4.16
CA ASP A 121 15.76 16.22 5.51
C ASP A 121 16.87 17.11 6.09
N GLU A 122 16.63 17.66 7.28
CA GLU A 122 17.61 18.50 7.98
C GLU A 122 18.82 17.71 8.51
N ALA A 123 18.72 16.38 8.60
CA ALA A 123 19.81 15.49 9.02
C ALA A 123 20.72 15.07 7.85
N GLY A 124 20.36 15.42 6.62
CA GLY A 124 21.11 15.12 5.40
C GLY A 124 20.75 13.77 4.76
N MET A 125 19.68 13.10 5.20
CA MET A 125 19.14 11.94 4.51
C MET A 125 18.39 12.39 3.25
N GLY A 126 18.76 11.82 2.11
CA GLY A 126 18.13 12.05 0.82
C GLY A 126 17.21 10.88 0.45
N VAL A 127 15.99 11.18 0.03
CA VAL A 127 15.02 10.20 -0.49
C VAL A 127 14.57 10.63 -1.87
N MET A 128 14.77 9.75 -2.86
CA MET A 128 14.29 9.92 -4.22
C MET A 128 13.03 9.08 -4.45
N LEU A 129 12.05 9.70 -5.10
CA LEU A 129 10.80 9.07 -5.51
C LEU A 129 10.72 9.09 -7.04
N HIS A 130 10.38 7.95 -7.64
CA HIS A 130 10.22 7.81 -9.09
C HIS A 130 8.95 7.01 -9.38
N ILE A 131 7.97 7.63 -10.04
CA ILE A 131 6.67 7.05 -10.35
C ILE A 131 6.74 6.30 -11.68
N GLY A 132 6.64 4.98 -11.63
CA GLY A 132 6.65 4.11 -12.80
C GLY A 132 8.03 3.95 -13.43
N ILE A 133 8.13 3.03 -14.39
CA ILE A 133 9.37 2.74 -15.15
C ILE A 133 9.25 3.39 -16.54
N ASP A 134 10.31 4.07 -16.99
CA ASP A 134 10.37 4.80 -18.27
C ASP A 134 9.30 5.90 -18.48
N THR A 135 8.58 6.28 -17.43
CA THR A 135 7.50 7.29 -17.47
C THR A 135 7.96 8.70 -17.83
N VAL A 136 9.27 8.97 -17.84
CA VAL A 136 9.85 10.18 -18.42
C VAL A 136 9.39 10.40 -19.87
N ASP A 137 9.19 9.31 -20.63
CA ASP A 137 8.77 9.34 -22.04
C ASP A 137 7.31 9.78 -22.23
N MET A 138 6.50 9.80 -21.16
CA MET A 138 5.16 10.38 -21.15
C MET A 138 5.18 11.92 -21.18
N LYS A 139 6.35 12.55 -21.02
CA LYS A 139 6.55 14.02 -21.14
C LYS A 139 5.60 14.84 -20.24
N GLY A 140 5.26 14.29 -19.08
CA GLY A 140 4.38 14.91 -18.09
C GLY A 140 2.88 14.69 -18.30
N ASP A 141 2.46 13.97 -19.35
CA ASP A 141 1.07 13.55 -19.43
C ASP A 141 0.77 12.52 -18.32
N GLY A 142 -0.30 12.77 -17.58
CA GLY A 142 -0.69 11.94 -16.44
C GLY A 142 0.01 12.29 -15.11
N PHE A 143 0.78 13.38 -15.02
CA PHE A 143 1.41 13.83 -13.78
C PHE A 143 1.03 15.28 -13.44
N ILE A 144 0.61 15.52 -12.20
CA ILE A 144 0.27 16.84 -11.67
C ILE A 144 1.07 17.07 -10.39
N ALA A 145 2.19 17.80 -10.51
CA ALA A 145 2.97 18.23 -9.35
C ALA A 145 2.22 19.32 -8.55
N ARG A 146 2.18 19.16 -7.23
CA ARG A 146 1.60 20.11 -6.26
C ARG A 146 2.64 20.94 -5.52
N ILE A 147 3.90 20.75 -5.88
CA ILE A 147 5.10 21.32 -5.28
C ILE A 147 6.04 21.84 -6.36
N ALA A 148 6.99 22.67 -5.97
CA ALA A 148 8.12 23.12 -6.78
C ALA A 148 9.45 22.74 -6.13
N GLN A 149 10.52 22.76 -6.94
CA GLN A 149 11.88 22.65 -6.41
C GLN A 149 12.16 23.79 -5.42
N GLY A 150 12.79 23.46 -4.29
CA GLY A 150 13.08 24.38 -3.21
C GLY A 150 11.97 24.54 -2.17
N ASP A 151 10.79 23.95 -2.41
CA ASP A 151 9.71 23.96 -1.42
C ASP A 151 10.08 23.12 -0.20
N ARG A 152 9.62 23.57 0.98
CA ARG A 152 9.63 22.76 2.20
C ARG A 152 8.32 21.97 2.27
N VAL A 153 8.44 20.67 2.55
CA VAL A 153 7.30 19.74 2.63
C VAL A 153 7.30 19.02 3.97
N GLU A 154 6.10 18.68 4.44
CA GLU A 154 5.93 17.86 5.63
C GLU A 154 5.58 16.42 5.26
N ALA A 155 6.00 15.44 6.07
CA ALA A 155 5.65 14.04 5.87
C ALA A 155 4.11 13.87 5.75
N GLY A 156 3.67 13.14 4.73
CA GLY A 156 2.25 12.96 4.39
C GLY A 156 1.65 14.06 3.51
N GLN A 157 2.36 15.16 3.23
CA GLN A 157 1.91 16.19 2.29
C GLN A 157 1.83 15.64 0.87
N ILE A 158 0.77 15.99 0.11
CA ILE A 158 0.64 15.61 -1.30
C ILE A 158 1.73 16.29 -2.13
N LEU A 159 2.45 15.49 -2.91
CA LEU A 159 3.52 15.94 -3.80
C LEU A 159 3.10 15.92 -5.26
N VAL A 160 2.56 14.77 -5.70
CA VAL A 160 2.19 14.52 -7.09
C VAL A 160 0.91 13.70 -7.12
N GLU A 161 -0.03 14.12 -7.94
CA GLU A 161 -1.15 13.28 -8.36
C GLU A 161 -0.82 12.70 -9.75
N PHE A 162 -1.06 11.41 -9.94
CA PHE A 162 -0.74 10.72 -11.20
C PHE A 162 -1.88 9.82 -11.67
N ASP A 163 -1.99 9.68 -12.98
CA ASP A 163 -3.03 8.90 -13.64
C ASP A 163 -2.50 7.53 -14.05
N ARG A 164 -2.86 6.52 -13.25
CA ARG A 164 -2.44 5.12 -13.44
C ARG A 164 -2.98 4.53 -14.74
N GLU A 165 -4.18 4.92 -15.16
CA GLU A 165 -4.78 4.41 -16.40
C GLU A 165 -4.04 4.95 -17.61
N LYS A 166 -3.60 6.23 -17.57
CA LYS A 166 -2.74 6.80 -18.61
C LYS A 166 -1.36 6.14 -18.68
N ILE A 167 -0.73 5.87 -17.54
CA ILE A 167 0.56 5.15 -17.48
C ILE A 167 0.42 3.78 -18.15
N ALA A 168 -0.61 3.02 -17.77
CA ALA A 168 -0.89 1.72 -18.38
C ALA A 168 -1.24 1.81 -19.87
N ALA A 169 -2.02 2.81 -20.29
CA ALA A 169 -2.37 3.04 -21.69
C ALA A 169 -1.17 3.43 -22.57
N ALA A 170 -0.15 4.05 -21.98
CA ALA A 170 1.13 4.35 -22.63
C ALA A 170 2.06 3.13 -22.69
N GLY A 171 1.72 2.02 -22.04
CA GLY A 171 2.50 0.78 -22.04
C GLY A 171 3.60 0.71 -20.97
N PHE A 172 3.54 1.57 -19.96
CA PHE A 172 4.50 1.62 -18.87
C PHE A 172 3.97 0.96 -17.59
N GLU A 173 4.88 0.55 -16.71
CA GLU A 173 4.55 0.11 -15.35
C GLU A 173 4.44 1.32 -14.43
N ASP A 174 3.49 1.31 -13.49
CA ASP A 174 3.29 2.37 -12.49
C ASP A 174 3.97 2.07 -11.14
N THR A 175 4.76 0.99 -11.09
CA THR A 175 5.60 0.64 -9.94
C THR A 175 6.43 1.85 -9.52
N THR A 176 6.19 2.34 -8.31
CA THR A 176 6.81 3.54 -7.76
C THR A 176 8.00 3.16 -6.90
N MET A 177 9.18 3.65 -7.26
CA MET A 177 10.42 3.40 -6.52
C MET A 177 10.63 4.49 -5.47
N MET A 178 11.02 4.07 -4.27
CA MET A 178 11.51 4.94 -3.21
C MET A 178 12.91 4.51 -2.81
N VAL A 179 13.89 5.38 -3.05
CA VAL A 179 15.32 5.10 -2.88
C VAL A 179 15.89 6.06 -1.85
N VAL A 180 16.65 5.54 -0.88
CA VAL A 180 17.47 6.36 0.01
C VAL A 180 18.80 6.60 -0.70
N THR A 181 19.01 7.84 -1.16
CA THR A 181 20.18 8.23 -1.96
C THR A 181 21.37 8.66 -1.11
N GLU A 182 21.10 9.18 0.09
CA GLU A 182 22.11 9.66 1.01
C GLU A 182 21.79 9.14 2.41
N LEU A 183 22.74 8.43 3.02
CA LEU A 183 22.62 7.82 4.34
C LEU A 183 23.92 8.03 5.12
N GLY A 184 23.83 8.31 6.42
CA GLY A 184 25.00 8.38 7.30
C GLY A 184 25.76 7.05 7.32
N SER A 185 27.09 7.10 7.34
CA SER A 185 27.94 5.88 7.24
C SER A 185 27.79 4.89 8.39
N ASP A 186 27.24 5.32 9.52
CA ASP A 186 26.93 4.51 10.71
C ASP A 186 25.49 3.97 10.72
N LEU A 187 24.71 4.24 9.67
CA LEU A 187 23.31 3.85 9.59
C LEU A 187 23.11 2.76 8.54
N SER A 188 22.15 1.88 8.81
CA SER A 188 21.67 0.85 7.90
C SER A 188 20.16 0.92 7.75
N LEU A 189 19.67 0.41 6.62
CA LEU A 189 18.26 0.46 6.25
C LEU A 189 17.58 -0.87 6.58
N ALA A 190 16.64 -0.85 7.53
CA ALA A 190 15.73 -1.95 7.78
C ALA A 190 14.43 -1.71 7.00
N LYS A 191 14.05 -2.68 6.15
CA LYS A 191 12.85 -2.62 5.30
C LYS A 191 11.68 -3.35 5.95
N CYS A 192 10.46 -2.87 5.70
CA CYS A 192 9.27 -3.64 6.03
C CYS A 192 9.20 -4.94 5.19
N PRO A 193 8.50 -5.97 5.68
CA PRO A 193 8.18 -7.14 4.85
C PRO A 193 7.38 -6.75 3.62
N ALA A 194 7.49 -7.55 2.55
CA ALA A 194 6.65 -7.42 1.37
C ALA A 194 5.16 -7.63 1.72
N GLY A 195 4.27 -6.88 1.07
CA GLY A 195 2.82 -6.97 1.33
C GLY A 195 2.07 -5.68 1.13
N ALA A 196 0.81 -5.64 1.60
CA ALA A 196 -0.02 -4.45 1.51
C ALA A 196 0.43 -3.37 2.51
N VAL A 197 0.52 -2.13 2.04
CA VAL A 197 0.87 -0.94 2.82
C VAL A 197 -0.05 0.23 2.46
N ALA A 198 -0.33 1.09 3.43
CA ALA A 198 -1.08 2.33 3.24
C ALA A 198 -0.15 3.54 3.34
N ARG A 199 -0.54 4.66 2.72
CA ARG A 199 0.15 5.95 2.92
C ARG A 199 0.32 6.25 4.41
N GLY A 200 1.54 6.65 4.78
CA GLY A 200 1.87 6.97 6.17
C GLY A 200 2.31 5.78 7.02
N ASP A 201 2.19 4.53 6.54
CA ASP A 201 2.79 3.38 7.22
C ASP A 201 4.32 3.50 7.24
N VAL A 202 4.98 3.02 8.29
CA VAL A 202 6.44 2.96 8.33
C VAL A 202 6.92 1.82 7.44
N VAL A 203 7.69 2.15 6.40
CA VAL A 203 8.18 1.18 5.42
C VAL A 203 9.70 1.02 5.45
N LEU A 204 10.43 2.04 5.91
CA LEU A 204 11.85 1.94 6.19
C LEU A 204 12.17 2.50 7.58
N SER A 205 13.11 1.87 8.26
CA SER A 205 13.67 2.30 9.54
C SER A 205 15.18 2.38 9.44
N LEU A 206 15.74 3.51 9.88
CA LEU A 206 17.18 3.70 9.95
C LEU A 206 17.66 3.23 11.32
N ILE A 207 18.60 2.29 11.34
CA ILE A 207 19.15 1.71 12.57
C ILE A 207 20.68 1.81 12.58
N ARG A 208 21.28 1.84 13.77
CA ARG A 208 22.73 1.75 13.97
C ARG A 208 23.18 0.30 14.15
#